data_AF-A8Q5X5-F1
#
_entry.id   AF-A8Q5X5-F1
#
_cell.length_a   1.000
_cell.length_b   1.000
_cell.length_c   1.000
_cell.angle_alpha   90.00
_cell.angle_beta   90.00
_cell.angle_gamma   90.00
#
_symmetry.space_group_name_H-M   'P 1'
#
loop_
_entity.id
_entity.type
_entity.pdbx_description
1 polymer ?
#
loop_
_entity_poly.entity_id
_entity_poly.type
_entity_poly.pdbx_seq_one_letter_code
_entity_poly.pdbx_strand_id
1 'polypeptide(L)'
;MDNNLLEGVKRWLEPLPDRSLPALNVQKELFGVLETMTIDTISLKMSGLGRVVVFYTLCKRVEPSIRRTAEHLVEVWTRPILKRSASYRDRQVAQAEWHQNSPVNPSNHLHESAFVANKNRRHVGIPQSVTTGFQVAPRNRVAGSTNDHEHQTRLANYQSS
;
A
#
# COMPACT_ATOMS: atom_id res chain seq x y z
N MET A 1 -1.81 -23.31 -0.13
CA MET A 1 -1.86 -24.10 1.12
C MET A 1 -3.30 -24.44 1.47
N ASP A 2 -3.51 -25.55 2.16
CA ASP A 2 -4.83 -26.16 2.39
C ASP A 2 -5.62 -25.37 3.43
N ASN A 3 -6.65 -24.64 2.98
CA ASN A 3 -7.49 -23.79 3.84
C ASN A 3 -8.04 -24.52 5.08
N ASN A 4 -8.30 -25.83 4.95
CA ASN A 4 -8.85 -26.65 6.01
C ASN A 4 -7.91 -26.78 7.23
N LEU A 5 -6.58 -26.79 7.01
CA LEU A 5 -5.61 -26.84 8.10
C LEU A 5 -5.63 -25.55 8.91
N LEU A 6 -5.58 -24.39 8.24
CA LEU A 6 -5.56 -23.09 8.90
C LEU A 6 -6.88 -22.80 9.62
N GLU A 7 -8.00 -23.28 9.08
CA GLU A 7 -9.29 -23.22 9.76
C GLU A 7 -9.31 -24.12 11.01
N GLY A 8 -8.68 -25.30 10.95
CA GLY A 8 -8.44 -26.15 12.12
C GLY A 8 -7.65 -25.40 13.19
N VAL A 9 -6.46 -24.89 12.83
CA VAL A 9 -5.59 -24.12 13.75
C VAL A 9 -6.35 -22.94 14.37
N LYS A 10 -7.14 -22.23 13.57
CA LYS A 10 -8.01 -21.16 14.05
C LYS A 10 -8.94 -21.66 15.16
N ARG A 11 -9.66 -22.77 14.97
CA ARG A 11 -10.59 -23.33 15.98
C ARG A 11 -9.88 -23.72 17.28
N TRP A 12 -8.63 -24.19 17.20
CA TRP A 12 -7.83 -24.50 18.39
C TRP A 12 -7.36 -23.26 19.16
N LEU A 13 -7.20 -22.13 18.47
CA LEU A 13 -6.76 -20.86 19.06
C LEU A 13 -7.91 -19.92 19.43
N GLU A 14 -9.12 -20.16 18.94
CA GLU A 14 -10.28 -19.36 19.31
C GLU A 14 -10.57 -19.46 20.82
N PRO A 15 -10.96 -18.36 21.48
CA PRO A 15 -11.42 -18.42 22.87
C PRO A 15 -12.57 -19.40 23.00
N LEU A 16 -12.55 -20.20 24.06
CA LEU A 16 -13.61 -21.16 24.37
C LEU A 16 -14.92 -20.42 24.68
N PRO A 17 -16.08 -21.10 24.64
CA PRO A 17 -17.39 -20.48 24.92
C PRO A 17 -17.48 -19.87 26.34
N ASP A 18 -16.66 -20.35 27.27
CA ASP A 18 -16.49 -19.83 28.62
C ASP A 18 -15.51 -18.63 28.71
N ARG A 19 -15.01 -18.16 27.56
CA ARG A 19 -14.01 -17.08 27.40
C ARG A 19 -12.63 -17.43 27.95
N SER A 20 -12.36 -18.71 28.20
CA SER A 20 -11.02 -19.18 28.53
C SER A 20 -10.15 -19.26 27.26
N LEU A 21 -8.84 -19.11 27.45
CA LEU A 21 -7.87 -19.36 26.39
C LEU A 21 -7.57 -20.86 26.35
N PRO A 22 -7.22 -21.42 25.19
CA PRO A 22 -6.74 -22.80 25.11
C PRO A 22 -5.51 -23.01 25.99
N ALA A 23 -5.22 -24.27 26.33
CA ALA A 23 -4.10 -24.60 27.21
C ALA A 23 -2.76 -24.04 26.71
N LEU A 24 -1.89 -23.59 27.62
CA LEU A 24 -0.61 -22.94 27.30
C LEU A 24 0.26 -23.77 26.36
N ASN A 25 0.30 -25.10 26.55
CA ASN A 25 1.07 -26.00 25.70
C ASN A 25 0.57 -25.98 24.24
N VAL A 26 -0.76 -25.99 24.05
CA VAL A 26 -1.37 -25.90 22.71
C VAL A 26 -1.01 -24.56 22.05
N GLN A 27 -1.07 -23.46 22.81
CA GLN A 27 -0.67 -22.16 22.28
C GLN A 27 0.79 -22.18 21.82
N LYS A 28 1.72 -22.66 22.64
CA LYS A 28 3.16 -22.70 22.30
C LYS A 28 3.45 -23.54 21.06
N GLU A 29 2.88 -24.74 20.99
CA GLU A 29 3.05 -25.64 19.85
C GLU A 29 2.51 -25.00 18.56
N LEU A 30 1.28 -24.48 18.59
CA LEU A 30 0.66 -23.88 17.40
C LEU A 30 1.40 -22.62 16.95
N PHE A 31 1.78 -21.72 17.86
CA PHE A 31 2.54 -20.53 17.50
C PHE A 31 3.95 -20.85 16.98
N GLY A 32 4.60 -21.89 17.52
CA GLY A 32 5.88 -22.37 17.01
C GLY A 32 5.78 -22.91 15.58
N VAL A 33 4.74 -23.69 15.28
CA VAL A 33 4.49 -24.17 13.91
C VAL A 33 4.18 -23.00 12.98
N LEU A 34 3.32 -22.06 13.41
CA LEU A 34 2.93 -20.89 12.60
C LEU A 34 4.11 -19.99 12.25
N GLU A 35 5.14 -19.90 13.09
CA GLU A 35 6.36 -19.13 12.83
C GLU A 35 7.21 -19.72 11.71
N THR A 36 7.24 -21.05 11.59
CA THR A 36 8.01 -21.74 10.54
C THR A 36 7.27 -21.85 9.20
N MET A 37 5.95 -21.71 9.21
CA MET A 37 5.10 -21.87 8.02
C MET A 37 5.03 -20.60 7.17
N THR A 38 5.22 -20.77 5.85
CA THR A 38 5.03 -19.71 4.86
C THR A 38 3.57 -19.63 4.41
N ILE A 39 2.76 -18.82 5.10
CA ILE A 39 1.33 -18.72 4.83
C ILE A 39 1.01 -17.64 3.78
N ASP A 40 0.31 -18.02 2.72
CA ASP A 40 -0.20 -17.09 1.71
C ASP A 40 -1.29 -16.16 2.26
N THR A 41 -1.29 -14.91 1.82
CA THR A 41 -2.31 -13.92 2.20
C THR A 41 -3.75 -14.37 1.90
N ILE A 42 -3.96 -15.06 0.77
CA ILE A 42 -5.31 -15.51 0.37
C ILE A 42 -5.81 -16.57 1.35
N SER A 43 -4.98 -17.57 1.66
CA SER A 43 -5.30 -18.63 2.61
C SER A 43 -5.53 -18.08 4.02
N LEU A 44 -4.73 -17.09 4.44
CA LEU A 44 -4.91 -16.40 5.71
C LEU A 44 -6.25 -15.65 5.78
N LYS A 45 -6.66 -14.99 4.69
CA LYS A 45 -7.93 -14.27 4.60
C LYS A 45 -9.12 -15.24 4.63
N MET A 46 -9.04 -16.33 3.87
CA MET A 46 -10.10 -17.34 3.77
C MET A 46 -10.31 -18.09 5.09
N SER A 47 -9.22 -18.53 5.73
CA SER A 47 -9.30 -19.20 7.04
C SER A 47 -9.75 -18.27 8.17
N GLY A 48 -9.48 -16.96 8.07
CA GLY A 48 -9.79 -15.99 9.11
C GLY A 48 -8.84 -16.04 10.32
N LEU A 49 -7.76 -16.82 10.24
CA LEU A 49 -6.77 -17.00 11.32
C LEU A 49 -6.13 -15.67 11.76
N GLY A 50 -5.94 -14.72 10.83
CA GLY A 50 -5.33 -13.42 11.16
C GLY A 50 -6.08 -12.64 12.26
N ARG A 51 -7.41 -12.76 12.34
CA ARG A 51 -8.20 -12.11 13.40
C ARG A 51 -7.91 -12.70 14.77
N VAL A 52 -7.76 -14.02 14.84
CA VAL A 52 -7.43 -14.71 16.09
C VAL A 52 -6.02 -14.33 16.54
N VAL A 53 -5.05 -14.31 15.63
CA VAL A 53 -3.67 -13.92 15.99
C VAL A 53 -3.59 -12.47 16.49
N VAL A 54 -4.33 -11.53 15.88
CA VAL A 54 -4.45 -10.16 16.40
C VAL A 54 -5.09 -10.14 17.79
N PHE A 55 -6.06 -11.00 18.08
CA PHE A 55 -6.60 -11.11 19.44
C PHE A 55 -5.53 -11.49 20.46
N TYR A 56 -4.57 -12.37 20.11
CA TYR A 56 -3.45 -12.73 20.99
C TYR A 56 -2.48 -11.57 21.25
N THR A 57 -2.34 -10.60 20.34
CA THR A 57 -1.52 -9.41 20.58
C THR A 57 -2.17 -8.46 21.59
N LEU A 58 -3.50 -8.41 21.61
CA LEU A 58 -4.28 -7.50 22.46
C LEU A 58 -4.62 -8.10 23.84
N CYS A 59 -4.60 -9.43 23.97
CA CYS A 59 -5.07 -10.11 25.18
C CYS A 59 -4.03 -10.08 26.31
N LYS A 60 -4.38 -9.43 27.43
CA LYS A 60 -3.50 -9.30 28.62
C LYS A 60 -3.21 -10.61 29.35
N ARG A 61 -4.00 -11.66 29.10
CA ARG A 61 -3.86 -12.99 29.74
C ARG A 61 -2.88 -13.90 29.01
N VAL A 62 -2.41 -13.50 27.83
CA VAL A 62 -1.46 -14.26 27.03
C VAL A 62 -0.04 -14.06 27.59
N GLU A 63 0.74 -15.12 27.57
CA GLU A 63 2.12 -15.07 28.05
C GLU A 63 2.99 -14.17 27.13
N PRO A 64 3.92 -13.36 27.68
CA PRO A 64 4.68 -12.40 26.90
C PRO A 64 5.47 -12.96 25.70
N SER A 65 6.03 -14.16 25.77
CA SER A 65 6.71 -14.79 24.63
C SER A 65 5.74 -15.09 23.48
N ILE A 66 4.58 -15.67 23.78
CA ILE A 66 3.55 -15.94 22.77
C ILE A 66 3.03 -14.64 22.14
N ARG A 67 2.85 -13.60 22.95
CA ARG A 67 2.41 -12.28 22.47
C ARG A 67 3.40 -11.70 21.45
N ARG A 68 4.70 -11.80 21.72
CA ARG A 68 5.75 -11.33 20.78
C ARG A 68 5.73 -12.10 19.47
N THR A 69 5.56 -13.43 19.52
CA THR A 69 5.42 -14.24 18.30
C THR A 69 4.17 -13.83 17.52
N ALA A 70 3.04 -13.60 18.19
CA ALA A 70 1.83 -13.13 17.53
C ALA A 70 2.02 -11.75 16.87
N GLU A 71 2.68 -10.80 17.54
CA GLU A 71 3.03 -9.49 16.97
C GLU A 71 3.89 -9.63 15.71
N HIS A 72 4.93 -10.48 15.77
CA HIS A 72 5.79 -10.77 14.63
C HIS A 72 5.01 -11.36 13.45
N LEU A 73 4.15 -12.35 13.69
CA LEU A 73 3.31 -12.97 12.66
C LEU A 73 2.37 -11.95 12.01
N VAL A 74 1.75 -11.07 12.81
CA VAL A 74 0.91 -9.99 12.27
C VAL A 74 1.71 -9.08 11.36
N GLU A 75 2.92 -8.68 11.73
CA GLU A 75 3.78 -7.88 10.85
C GLU A 75 4.11 -8.60 9.54
N VAL A 76 4.56 -9.85 9.63
CA VAL A 76 4.95 -10.66 8.46
C VAL A 76 3.78 -10.81 7.49
N TRP A 77 2.59 -11.10 8.00
CA TRP A 77 1.41 -11.34 7.17
C TRP A 77 0.76 -10.07 6.61
N THR A 78 0.82 -8.95 7.34
CA THR A 78 0.21 -7.69 6.90
C THR A 78 1.08 -6.91 5.91
N ARG A 79 2.41 -7.03 5.99
CA ARG A 79 3.36 -6.33 5.10
C ARG A 79 3.05 -6.52 3.60
N PRO A 80 2.81 -7.74 3.08
CA PRO A 80 2.45 -7.95 1.66
C PRO A 80 1.09 -7.36 1.28
N ILE A 81 0.16 -7.27 2.23
CA ILE A 81 -1.17 -6.68 2.00
C ILE A 81 -1.01 -5.18 1.77
N LEU A 82 -0.35 -4.49 2.70
CA LEU A 82 -0.16 -3.04 2.67
C LEU A 82 0.60 -2.57 1.42
N LYS A 83 1.64 -3.32 1.01
CA LYS A 83 2.42 -3.00 -0.20
C LYS A 83 1.64 -3.20 -1.51
N ARG A 84 0.73 -4.18 -1.58
CA ARG A 84 -0.14 -4.35 -2.75
C ARG A 84 -1.16 -3.24 -2.88
N SER A 85 -1.81 -2.85 -1.78
CA SER A 85 -2.80 -1.75 -1.76
C SER A 85 -2.19 -0.39 -2.16
N ALA A 86 -0.89 -0.20 -1.91
CA ALA A 86 -0.14 1.00 -2.29
C ALA A 86 0.55 0.87 -3.67
N SER A 87 0.49 -0.29 -4.33
CA SER A 87 1.12 -0.50 -5.63
C SER A 87 0.31 0.22 -6.71
N TYR A 88 0.90 1.29 -7.26
CA TYR A 88 0.32 2.07 -8.37
C TYR A 88 -0.09 1.21 -9.58
N ARG A 89 0.50 0.02 -9.74
CA ARG A 89 0.26 -0.91 -10.85
C ARG A 89 -1.15 -1.52 -10.88
N ASP A 90 -1.85 -1.56 -9.74
CA ASP A 90 -3.22 -2.08 -9.64
C ASP A 90 -4.28 -0.97 -9.78
N ARG A 91 -3.83 0.29 -9.80
CA ARG A 91 -4.70 1.42 -10.05
C ARG A 91 -4.93 1.49 -11.56
N GLN A 92 -6.07 0.98 -12.02
CA GLN A 92 -6.60 1.32 -13.35
C GLN A 92 -6.96 2.82 -13.33
N VAL A 93 -5.95 3.67 -13.46
CA VAL A 93 -6.14 5.10 -13.67
C VAL A 93 -6.70 5.23 -15.08
N ALA A 94 -7.95 5.69 -15.20
CA ALA A 94 -8.53 6.03 -16.48
C ALA A 94 -7.57 6.99 -17.21
N GLN A 95 -7.04 6.54 -18.34
CA GLN A 95 -6.15 7.33 -19.17
C GLN A 95 -6.99 8.37 -19.91
N ALA A 96 -6.91 9.64 -19.55
CA ALA A 96 -7.44 10.71 -20.38
C ALA A 96 -6.43 10.97 -21.50
N GLU A 97 -6.86 10.80 -22.75
CA GLU A 97 -6.10 11.22 -23.92
C GLU A 97 -6.03 12.75 -23.94
N TRP A 98 -4.82 13.29 -23.81
CA TRP A 98 -4.60 14.73 -23.90
C TRP A 98 -4.72 15.15 -25.37
N HIS A 99 -5.84 15.76 -25.73
CA HIS A 99 -6.00 16.41 -27.03
C HIS A 99 -5.44 17.83 -26.96
N GLN A 100 -4.64 18.21 -27.95
CA GLN A 100 -3.99 19.54 -28.04
C GLN A 100 -4.98 20.72 -28.06
N ASN A 101 -6.27 20.44 -28.35
CA ASN A 101 -7.37 21.41 -28.33
C ASN A 101 -8.32 21.24 -27.13
N SER A 102 -7.93 20.55 -26.05
CA SER A 102 -8.74 20.53 -24.83
C SER A 102 -8.90 21.97 -24.30
N PRO A 103 -10.14 22.48 -24.15
CA PRO A 103 -10.34 23.82 -23.63
C PRO A 103 -9.72 23.89 -22.23
N VAL A 104 -8.78 24.80 -22.07
CA VAL A 104 -8.12 25.11 -20.80
C VAL A 104 -9.23 25.39 -19.79
N ASN A 105 -9.42 24.49 -18.82
CA ASN A 105 -10.34 24.73 -17.72
C ASN A 105 -9.88 25.99 -16.96
N PRO A 106 -10.59 27.12 -17.04
CA PRO A 106 -10.16 28.35 -16.39
C PRO A 106 -10.64 28.31 -14.94
N SER A 107 -10.09 27.40 -14.14
CA SER A 107 -10.26 27.43 -12.68
C SER A 107 -9.18 28.33 -12.05
N ASN A 108 -9.02 29.54 -12.59
CA ASN A 108 -8.14 30.59 -12.09
C ASN A 108 -8.92 31.90 -11.89
N HIS A 109 -10.18 31.79 -11.46
CA HIS A 109 -11.02 32.95 -11.15
C HIS A 109 -11.44 32.90 -9.68
N LEU A 110 -10.83 33.81 -8.89
CA LEU A 110 -11.07 34.18 -7.48
C LEU A 110 -10.63 33.14 -6.42
N HIS A 111 -9.84 33.50 -5.42
CA HIS A 111 -10.12 34.60 -4.49
C HIS A 111 -8.84 35.28 -3.96
N GLU A 112 -8.55 36.46 -4.48
CA GLU A 112 -7.62 37.43 -3.90
C GLU A 112 -8.28 38.10 -2.69
N SER A 113 -8.42 37.37 -1.58
CA SER A 113 -8.84 37.98 -0.31
C SER A 113 -8.21 37.38 0.95
N ALA A 114 -7.23 36.49 0.83
CA ALA A 114 -6.60 35.88 2.01
C ALA A 114 -5.53 36.77 2.68
N PHE A 115 -5.25 37.98 2.14
CA PHE A 115 -4.24 38.90 2.66
C PHE A 115 -4.80 40.30 2.96
N VAL A 116 -5.97 40.39 3.59
CA VAL A 116 -6.29 41.57 4.41
C VAL A 116 -6.24 41.14 5.87
N ALA A 117 -5.04 41.23 6.44
CA ALA A 117 -4.84 41.16 7.88
C ALA A 117 -5.57 42.35 8.53
N ASN A 118 -6.77 42.12 9.06
CA ASN A 118 -7.41 43.09 9.94
C ASN A 118 -6.57 43.20 11.22
N LYS A 119 -5.86 44.33 11.36
CA LYS A 119 -4.91 44.67 12.42
C LYS A 119 -5.60 44.96 13.76
N ASN A 120 -6.54 44.11 14.19
CA ASN A 120 -7.18 44.25 15.51
C ASN A 120 -7.63 42.92 16.17
N ARG A 121 -7.01 41.78 15.84
CA ARG A 121 -7.30 40.50 16.53
C ARG A 121 -6.07 39.96 17.24
N ARG A 122 -6.10 39.94 18.57
CA ARG A 122 -5.05 39.42 19.48
C ARG A 122 -5.05 37.89 19.60
N HIS A 123 -5.40 37.16 18.54
CA HIS A 123 -5.59 35.70 18.58
C HIS A 123 -4.96 35.09 17.32
N VAL A 124 -4.09 34.10 17.49
CA VAL A 124 -3.37 33.44 16.38
C VAL A 124 -4.35 32.57 15.59
N GLY A 125 -4.44 32.79 14.27
CA GLY A 125 -5.23 31.97 13.35
C GLY A 125 -4.50 30.68 12.98
N ILE A 126 -5.22 29.57 12.99
CA ILE A 126 -4.70 28.24 12.62
C ILE A 126 -4.54 28.21 11.09
N PRO A 127 -3.34 27.91 10.54
CA PRO A 127 -3.17 27.77 9.09
C PRO A 127 -3.92 26.52 8.60
N GLN A 128 -4.72 26.68 7.54
CA GLN A 128 -5.39 25.59 6.84
C GLN A 128 -4.45 25.00 5.78
N SER A 129 -4.32 23.67 5.72
CA SER A 129 -3.46 22.99 4.74
C SER A 129 -4.11 22.95 3.37
N VAL A 130 -3.43 23.49 2.35
CA VAL A 130 -3.83 23.36 0.95
C VAL A 130 -3.15 22.12 0.38
N THR A 131 -3.93 21.07 0.12
CA THR A 131 -3.42 19.85 -0.55
C THR A 131 -3.46 20.05 -2.06
N THR A 132 -2.32 20.32 -2.69
CA THR A 132 -2.19 20.24 -4.16
C THR A 132 -2.03 18.78 -4.57
N GLY A 133 -3.15 18.13 -4.89
CA GLY A 133 -3.16 16.76 -5.39
C GLY A 133 -2.69 16.70 -6.85
N PHE A 134 -1.42 16.36 -7.09
CA PHE A 134 -0.95 16.02 -8.44
C PHE A 134 -1.47 14.62 -8.81
N GLN A 135 -2.56 14.56 -9.57
CA GLN A 135 -3.23 13.30 -9.96
C GLN A 135 -2.98 12.86 -11.41
N VAL A 136 -1.97 13.39 -12.11
CA VAL A 136 -1.65 12.93 -13.47
C VAL A 136 -0.13 12.94 -13.70
N ALA A 137 0.43 11.78 -14.03
CA ALA A 137 1.83 11.66 -14.43
C ALA A 137 1.96 11.87 -15.95
N PRO A 138 2.86 12.75 -16.43
CA PRO A 138 3.07 12.96 -17.86
C PRO A 138 3.78 11.74 -18.50
N ARG A 139 3.39 11.38 -19.72
CA ARG A 139 4.12 10.39 -20.53
C ARG A 139 5.15 11.09 -21.41
N ASN A 140 6.39 10.61 -21.40
CA ASN A 140 7.40 10.97 -22.39
C ASN A 140 7.10 10.22 -23.71
N ARG A 141 6.59 10.92 -24.73
CA ARG A 141 6.51 10.40 -26.10
C ARG A 141 7.90 10.48 -26.74
N VAL A 142 8.77 9.51 -26.46
CA VAL A 142 9.85 9.20 -27.42
C VAL A 142 9.21 8.35 -28.51
N ALA A 143 8.48 9.02 -29.39
CA ALA A 143 8.13 8.45 -30.68
C ALA A 143 9.44 8.36 -31.48
N GLY A 144 9.78 7.16 -31.94
CA GLY A 144 10.87 6.95 -32.88
C GLY A 144 10.60 7.72 -34.17
N SER A 145 11.47 8.67 -34.46
CA SER A 145 11.70 9.43 -35.71
C SER A 145 12.57 10.60 -35.28
N THR A 146 13.80 10.80 -35.71
CA THR A 146 14.40 10.64 -37.04
C THR A 146 15.91 10.73 -36.85
N ASN A 147 16.70 9.77 -37.33
CA ASN A 147 18.15 9.95 -37.51
C ASN A 147 18.66 9.28 -38.79
N ASP A 148 17.85 9.30 -39.84
CA ASP A 148 18.25 8.86 -41.19
C ASP A 148 19.15 9.87 -41.93
N HIS A 149 19.40 11.05 -41.36
CA HIS A 149 20.26 12.07 -42.00
C HIS A 149 21.76 11.92 -41.72
N GLU A 150 22.18 11.08 -40.78
CA GLU A 150 23.61 10.91 -40.46
C GLU A 150 24.29 9.79 -41.26
N HIS A 151 23.51 8.90 -41.89
CA HIS A 151 24.07 7.75 -42.61
C HIS A 151 24.48 8.08 -44.05
N GLN A 152 23.85 9.07 -44.70
CA GLN A 152 24.21 9.50 -46.06
C GLN A 152 25.50 10.33 -46.10
N THR A 153 25.77 11.14 -45.07
CA THR A 153 26.98 11.97 -44.98
C THR A 153 28.26 11.15 -44.80
N ARG A 154 28.18 9.96 -44.19
CA ARG A 154 29.36 9.08 -44.00
C ARG A 154 29.82 8.37 -45.28
N LEU A 155 28.94 8.20 -46.27
CA LEU A 155 29.25 7.47 -47.51
C LEU A 155 29.91 8.36 -48.58
N ALA A 156 29.75 9.68 -48.52
CA ALA A 156 30.37 10.62 -49.46
C ALA A 156 31.88 10.79 -49.24
N ASN A 157 32.39 10.53 -48.03
CA ASN A 157 33.81 10.70 -47.69
C ASN A 157 34.71 9.50 -48.05
N TYR A 158 34.16 8.42 -48.61
CA TYR A 158 34.92 7.21 -48.96
C TYR A 158 35.23 7.05 -50.46
N GLN A 159 34.80 7.98 -51.32
CA GLN A 159 35.02 7.91 -52.78
C GLN A 159 35.94 8.98 -53.37
N SER A 160 36.64 9.76 -52.54
CA SER A 160 37.68 10.69 -53.00
C SER A 160 39.04 10.30 -52.45
N SER A 161 39.60 9.22 -52.99
CA SER A 161 41.02 8.88 -52.99
C SER A 161 41.37 8.23 -54.32
#